data_AF-A0A7V2RIU0-F1
#
_entry.id   AF-A0A7V2RIU0-F1
#
_cell.length_a   1.000
_cell.length_b   1.000
_cell.length_c   1.000
_cell.angle_alpha   90.00
_cell.angle_beta   90.00
_cell.angle_gamma   90.00
#
_symmetry.space_group_name_H-M   'P 1'
#
loop_
_entity.id
_entity.type
_entity.pdbx_description
1 polymer ?
#
loop_
_entity_poly.entity_id
_entity_poly.type
_entity_poly.pdbx_seq_one_letter_code
_entity_poly.pdbx_strand_id
1 'polypeptide(L)'
;MNPKILFISTLLFVQFGCNDTLNKIKKEKGLTESCFQSLSFVSSKFEQSSEGNTLKLKGKFLSDEKVRSKTIQEILESYHNNLECWSKNLSMENIQMVFGEPTEKVVEKRTNDITFQYRVLNKKCTVELQKIIHEYDCGLLKFTFNQEGILYTGTFELKE
;
A
#
# COMPACT_ATOMS: atom_id res chain seq x y z
N MET A 1 -48.22 -21.10 11.48
CA MET A 1 -47.28 -20.90 10.34
C MET A 1 -46.13 -20.08 10.88
N ASN A 2 -44.93 -20.67 10.95
CA ASN A 2 -43.75 -20.09 11.60
C ASN A 2 -42.61 -20.06 10.58
N PRO A 3 -42.04 -18.88 10.23
CA PRO A 3 -40.89 -18.83 9.34
C PRO A 3 -39.63 -19.14 10.15
N LYS A 4 -39.08 -20.34 9.98
CA LYS A 4 -37.69 -20.60 10.36
C LYS A 4 -36.82 -19.89 9.34
N ILE A 5 -36.32 -18.74 9.77
CA ILE A 5 -35.36 -17.93 9.04
C ILE A 5 -34.08 -18.76 8.89
N LEU A 6 -33.71 -19.06 7.65
CA LEU A 6 -32.37 -19.48 7.26
C LEU A 6 -31.41 -18.34 7.62
N PHE A 7 -30.71 -18.47 8.74
CA PHE A 7 -29.49 -17.74 8.98
C PHE A 7 -28.37 -18.78 9.11
N ILE A 8 -27.15 -18.33 8.80
CA ILE A 8 -25.90 -19.09 8.77
C ILE A 8 -25.58 -19.63 7.36
N SER A 9 -25.20 -18.73 6.46
CA SER A 9 -24.21 -19.00 5.40
C SER A 9 -23.63 -17.67 4.92
N THR A 10 -22.90 -16.97 5.78
CA THR A 10 -22.07 -15.84 5.38
C THR A 10 -20.87 -15.68 6.33
N LEU A 11 -20.23 -16.80 6.67
CA LEU A 11 -18.85 -16.80 7.14
C LEU A 11 -18.03 -17.48 6.06
N LEU A 12 -17.26 -16.72 5.26
CA LEU A 12 -16.06 -17.09 4.48
C LEU A 12 -15.91 -16.22 3.21
N PHE A 13 -15.72 -14.90 3.35
CA PHE A 13 -15.32 -14.04 2.21
C PHE A 13 -14.31 -12.96 2.58
N VAL A 14 -13.42 -13.20 3.56
CA VAL A 14 -12.46 -12.14 3.99
C VAL A 14 -10.98 -12.55 3.87
N GLN A 15 -10.65 -13.76 3.41
CA GLN A 15 -9.24 -14.20 3.35
C GLN A 15 -8.64 -14.49 1.96
N PHE A 16 -9.41 -14.42 0.86
CA PHE A 16 -8.89 -14.74 -0.49
C PHE A 16 -8.63 -13.52 -1.40
N GLY A 17 -9.14 -12.33 -1.08
CA GLY A 17 -9.13 -11.18 -2.02
C GLY A 17 -7.76 -10.56 -2.35
N CYS A 18 -6.78 -10.57 -1.43
CA CYS A 18 -5.47 -9.95 -1.70
C CYS A 18 -4.59 -10.78 -2.64
N ASN A 19 -4.64 -12.11 -2.55
CA ASN A 19 -3.75 -12.98 -3.34
C ASN A 19 -4.21 -13.05 -4.81
N ASP A 20 -5.52 -13.06 -5.04
CA ASP A 20 -6.09 -13.05 -6.39
C ASP A 20 -5.79 -11.74 -7.12
N THR A 21 -5.80 -10.61 -6.40
CA THR A 21 -5.48 -9.29 -6.95
C THR A 21 -4.04 -9.20 -7.45
N LEU A 22 -3.06 -9.59 -6.63
CA LEU A 22 -1.65 -9.55 -7.03
C LEU A 22 -1.35 -10.54 -8.17
N ASN A 23 -1.96 -11.73 -8.16
CA ASN A 23 -1.80 -12.71 -9.23
C ASN A 23 -2.41 -12.22 -10.56
N LYS A 24 -3.55 -11.52 -10.51
CA LYS A 24 -4.14 -10.86 -11.68
C LYS A 24 -3.17 -9.84 -12.26
N ILE A 25 -2.62 -8.95 -11.43
CA ILE A 25 -1.64 -7.94 -11.86
C ILE A 25 -0.40 -8.60 -12.49
N LYS A 26 0.14 -9.65 -11.85
CA LYS A 26 1.29 -10.40 -12.38
C LYS A 26 1.03 -10.88 -13.82
N LYS A 27 -0.13 -11.47 -14.06
CA LYS A 27 -0.51 -12.01 -15.37
C LYS A 27 -0.74 -10.91 -16.41
N GLU A 28 -1.49 -9.87 -16.05
CA GLU A 28 -1.87 -8.79 -16.98
C GLU A 28 -0.69 -7.90 -17.35
N LYS A 29 0.25 -7.69 -16.42
CA LYS A 29 1.41 -6.82 -16.61
C LYS A 29 2.71 -7.55 -16.93
N GLY A 30 2.68 -8.88 -17.02
CA GLY A 30 3.85 -9.68 -17.35
C GLY A 30 5.00 -9.51 -16.35
N LEU A 31 4.70 -9.32 -15.06
CA LEU A 31 5.74 -9.09 -14.05
C LEU A 31 6.63 -10.33 -13.92
N THR A 32 7.95 -10.11 -13.86
CA THR A 32 8.90 -11.16 -13.51
C THR A 32 8.64 -11.67 -12.09
N GLU A 33 9.13 -12.87 -11.78
CA GLU A 33 8.96 -13.46 -10.46
C GLU A 33 9.52 -12.57 -9.35
N SER A 34 10.73 -12.02 -9.54
CA SER A 34 11.36 -11.11 -8.57
C SER A 34 10.54 -9.84 -8.33
N CYS A 35 10.00 -9.27 -9.40
CA CYS A 35 9.20 -8.05 -9.37
C CYS A 35 7.88 -8.24 -8.63
N PHE A 36 7.21 -9.36 -8.91
CA PHE A 36 6.01 -9.79 -8.22
C PHE A 36 6.27 -10.05 -6.73
N GLN A 37 7.34 -10.79 -6.40
CA GLN A 37 7.70 -11.10 -5.02
C GLN A 37 8.00 -9.84 -4.21
N SER A 38 8.69 -8.85 -4.80
CA SER A 38 8.94 -7.57 -4.14
C SER A 38 7.64 -6.79 -3.90
N LEU A 39 6.76 -6.68 -4.89
CA LEU A 39 5.47 -5.98 -4.74
C LEU A 39 4.60 -6.66 -3.67
N SER A 40 4.54 -8.00 -3.71
CA SER A 40 3.85 -8.82 -2.71
C SER A 40 4.45 -8.65 -1.32
N PHE A 41 5.78 -8.64 -1.21
CA PHE A 41 6.47 -8.41 0.05
C PHE A 41 6.10 -7.05 0.64
N VAL A 42 6.31 -5.95 -0.10
CA VAL A 42 6.05 -4.58 0.38
C VAL A 42 4.59 -4.41 0.77
N SER A 43 3.65 -4.78 -0.11
CA SER A 43 2.21 -4.68 0.17
C SER A 43 1.78 -5.52 1.37
N SER A 44 2.37 -6.70 1.57
CA SER A 44 2.03 -7.57 2.71
C SER A 44 2.34 -6.97 4.08
N LYS A 45 3.21 -5.94 4.14
CA LYS A 45 3.58 -5.26 5.39
C LYS A 45 2.60 -4.17 5.80
N PHE A 46 1.82 -3.66 4.85
CA PHE A 46 0.87 -2.58 5.07
C PHE A 46 -0.57 -3.07 5.12
N GLU A 47 -1.41 -2.31 5.81
CA GLU A 47 -2.86 -2.39 5.75
C GLU A 47 -3.44 -0.97 5.77
N GLN A 48 -4.66 -0.80 5.28
CA GLN A 48 -5.37 0.47 5.40
C GLN A 48 -5.68 0.74 6.89
N SER A 49 -5.45 1.98 7.32
CA SER A 49 -5.82 2.42 8.65
C SER A 49 -7.33 2.51 8.77
N SER A 50 -7.85 2.30 9.98
CA SER A 50 -9.26 2.56 10.30
C SER A 50 -9.62 4.05 10.26
N GLU A 51 -8.60 4.92 10.25
CA GLU A 51 -8.76 6.37 10.39
C GLU A 51 -8.85 7.13 9.06
N GLY A 52 -8.85 6.42 7.92
CA GLY A 52 -9.00 6.99 6.59
C GLY A 52 -8.05 6.34 5.57
N ASN A 53 -7.84 7.02 4.43
CA ASN A 53 -6.98 6.58 3.32
C ASN A 53 -5.47 6.64 3.66
N THR A 54 -5.07 6.19 4.83
CA THR A 54 -3.67 6.10 5.27
C THR A 54 -3.28 4.64 5.37
N LEU A 55 -2.00 4.34 5.19
CA LEU A 55 -1.45 3.02 5.42
C LEU A 55 -0.92 2.93 6.84
N LYS A 56 -0.94 1.75 7.44
CA LYS A 56 -0.20 1.44 8.68
C LYS A 56 0.57 0.14 8.50
N LEU A 57 1.70 0.02 9.19
CA LEU A 57 2.35 -1.29 9.32
C LEU A 57 1.39 -2.24 10.06
N LYS A 58 1.24 -3.47 9.56
CA LYS A 58 0.40 -4.47 10.24
C LYS A 58 0.84 -4.67 11.68
N GLY A 59 -0.12 -4.81 12.59
CA GLY A 59 0.11 -4.81 14.04
C GLY A 59 1.22 -5.75 14.54
N LYS A 60 1.41 -6.90 13.89
CA LYS A 60 2.50 -7.86 14.22
C LYS A 60 3.92 -7.28 14.09
N PHE A 61 4.09 -6.17 13.38
CA PHE A 61 5.38 -5.49 13.19
C PHE A 61 5.55 -4.27 14.09
N LEU A 62 4.51 -3.85 14.82
CA LEU A 62 4.52 -2.62 15.62
C LEU A 62 4.88 -2.83 17.10
N SER A 63 4.76 -4.07 17.60
CA SER A 63 4.89 -4.39 19.03
C SER A 63 6.32 -4.38 19.56
N ASP A 64 7.30 -4.81 18.75
CA ASP A 64 8.71 -4.87 19.11
C ASP A 64 9.52 -3.89 18.27
N GLU A 65 10.36 -3.08 18.92
CA GLU A 65 11.16 -2.04 18.27
C GLU A 65 12.20 -2.61 17.29
N LYS A 66 12.91 -3.67 17.66
CA LYS A 66 13.91 -4.29 16.78
C LYS A 66 13.25 -4.94 15.57
N VAL A 67 12.11 -5.61 15.78
CA VAL A 67 11.31 -6.20 14.69
C VAL A 67 10.79 -5.12 13.76
N ARG A 68 10.32 -3.99 14.30
CA ARG A 68 9.85 -2.84 13.53
C ARG A 68 10.98 -2.27 12.69
N SER A 69 12.11 -1.89 13.30
CA SER A 69 13.28 -1.33 12.60
C SER A 69 13.77 -2.23 11.48
N LYS A 70 13.91 -3.53 11.75
CA LYS A 70 14.29 -4.52 10.73
C LYS A 70 13.28 -4.58 9.59
N THR A 71 11.98 -4.61 9.91
CA THR A 71 10.93 -4.65 8.89
C THR A 71 10.95 -3.39 8.02
N ILE A 72 11.17 -2.21 8.61
CA ILE A 72 11.28 -0.94 7.88
C ILE A 72 12.46 -0.99 6.91
N GLN A 73 13.63 -1.46 7.36
CA GLN A 73 14.81 -1.64 6.51
C GLN A 73 14.54 -2.60 5.35
N GLU A 74 13.94 -3.77 5.61
CA GLU A 74 13.60 -4.74 4.56
C GLU A 74 12.62 -4.14 3.53
N ILE A 75 11.66 -3.31 3.95
CA ILE A 75 10.75 -2.62 3.03
C ILE A 75 11.51 -1.61 2.16
N LEU A 76 12.35 -0.78 2.78
CA LEU A 76 13.16 0.22 2.07
C LEU A 76 14.06 -0.45 1.03
N GLU A 77 14.75 -1.53 1.39
CA GLU A 77 15.60 -2.28 0.47
C GLU A 77 14.78 -2.90 -0.67
N SER A 78 13.67 -3.59 -0.35
CA SER A 78 12.82 -4.22 -1.37
C SER A 78 12.26 -3.20 -2.35
N TYR A 79 11.77 -2.06 -1.85
CA TYR A 79 11.22 -0.96 -2.64
C TYR A 79 12.26 -0.38 -3.59
N HIS A 80 13.42 0.06 -3.07
CA HIS A 80 14.44 0.71 -3.89
C HIS A 80 15.04 -0.22 -4.94
N ASN A 81 15.26 -1.50 -4.60
CA ASN A 81 15.86 -2.47 -5.50
C ASN A 81 14.93 -2.90 -6.65
N ASN A 82 13.61 -2.66 -6.54
CA ASN A 82 12.63 -3.15 -7.51
C ASN A 82 11.72 -2.08 -8.10
N LEU A 83 11.89 -0.81 -7.69
CA LEU A 83 11.12 0.32 -8.22
C LEU A 83 11.22 0.40 -9.74
N GLU A 84 12.40 0.15 -10.31
CA GLU A 84 12.61 0.16 -11.77
C GLU A 84 11.75 -0.87 -12.51
N CYS A 85 11.48 -2.02 -11.87
CA CYS A 85 10.60 -3.02 -12.45
C CYS A 85 9.13 -2.58 -12.40
N TRP A 86 8.72 -1.99 -11.28
CA TRP A 86 7.35 -1.50 -11.10
C TRP A 86 7.07 -0.33 -12.06
N SER A 87 8.07 0.54 -12.24
CA SER A 87 8.03 1.75 -13.05
C SER A 87 8.02 1.53 -14.57
N LYS A 88 7.83 0.30 -15.02
CA LYS A 88 7.70 -0.04 -16.45
C LYS A 88 6.33 -0.64 -16.77
N ASN A 89 5.59 -1.07 -15.75
CA ASN A 89 4.50 -2.03 -15.94
C ASN A 89 3.21 -1.68 -15.18
N LEU A 90 3.30 -0.94 -14.06
CA LEU A 90 2.15 -0.69 -13.20
C LEU A 90 1.43 0.60 -13.55
N SER A 91 0.11 0.53 -13.63
CA SER A 91 -0.76 1.71 -13.76
C SER A 91 -1.23 2.24 -12.40
N MET A 92 -1.86 3.41 -12.41
CA MET A 92 -2.59 3.95 -11.24
C MET A 92 -3.57 2.92 -10.65
N GLU A 93 -4.36 2.27 -11.48
CA GLU A 93 -5.32 1.24 -11.05
C GLU A 93 -4.62 0.08 -10.35
N ASN A 94 -3.48 -0.39 -10.86
CA ASN A 94 -2.75 -1.49 -10.20
C ASN A 94 -2.25 -1.09 -8.81
N ILE A 95 -1.76 0.15 -8.66
CA ILE A 95 -1.32 0.66 -7.36
C ILE A 95 -2.51 0.78 -6.40
N GLN A 96 -3.65 1.30 -6.84
CA GLN A 96 -4.87 1.36 -6.01
C GLN A 96 -5.44 -0.01 -5.67
N MET A 97 -5.35 -0.99 -6.57
CA MET A 97 -5.76 -2.37 -6.27
C MET A 97 -4.91 -3.01 -5.16
N VAL A 98 -3.62 -2.65 -5.08
CA VAL A 98 -2.67 -3.22 -4.10
C VAL A 98 -2.71 -2.47 -2.78
N PHE A 99 -2.70 -1.15 -2.81
CA PHE A 99 -2.54 -0.30 -1.64
C PHE A 99 -3.83 0.42 -1.22
N GLY A 100 -4.90 0.33 -2.00
CA GLY A 100 -6.14 1.09 -1.80
C GLY A 100 -6.04 2.53 -2.30
N GLU A 101 -7.03 3.34 -1.95
CA GLU A 101 -7.05 4.77 -2.27
C GLU A 101 -5.89 5.51 -1.58
N PRO A 102 -5.21 6.45 -2.27
CA PRO A 102 -4.16 7.24 -1.67
C PRO A 102 -4.71 8.24 -0.66
N THR A 103 -3.84 8.64 0.27
CA THR A 103 -4.14 9.74 1.20
C THR A 103 -4.36 11.04 0.43
N GLU A 104 -3.51 11.27 -0.56
CA GLU A 104 -3.57 12.45 -1.42
C GLU A 104 -3.20 12.09 -2.86
N LYS A 105 -3.92 12.69 -3.81
CA LYS A 105 -3.59 12.65 -5.23
C LYS A 105 -3.14 14.05 -5.65
N VAL A 106 -1.87 14.18 -6.00
CA VAL A 106 -1.28 15.45 -6.46
C VAL A 106 -1.16 15.42 -7.98
N VAL A 107 -1.53 16.52 -8.65
CA VAL A 107 -1.36 16.68 -10.09
C VAL A 107 -0.35 17.80 -10.33
N GLU A 108 0.78 17.47 -10.93
CA GLU A 108 1.85 18.42 -11.21
C GLU A 108 1.47 19.29 -12.42
N LYS A 109 1.32 20.60 -12.21
CA LYS A 109 0.70 21.50 -13.21
C LYS A 109 1.50 21.60 -14.51
N ARG A 110 2.83 21.42 -14.43
CA ARG A 110 3.71 21.58 -15.59
C ARG A 110 3.75 20.34 -16.47
N THR A 111 3.81 19.17 -15.87
CA THR A 111 3.97 17.90 -16.59
C THR A 111 2.66 17.13 -16.71
N ASN A 112 1.61 17.52 -15.99
CA ASN A 112 0.39 16.74 -15.78
C ASN A 112 0.66 15.34 -15.21
N ASP A 113 1.82 15.14 -14.58
CA ASP A 113 2.10 13.91 -13.86
C ASP A 113 1.20 13.83 -12.64
N ILE A 114 0.84 12.60 -12.28
CA ILE A 114 -0.01 12.33 -11.13
C ILE A 114 0.85 11.64 -10.08
N THR A 115 0.84 12.12 -8.85
CA THR A 115 1.47 11.43 -7.73
C THR A 115 0.41 10.95 -6.76
N PHE A 116 0.37 9.64 -6.51
CA PHE A 116 -0.33 9.06 -5.38
C PHE A 116 0.57 9.11 -4.15
N GLN A 117 0.08 9.73 -3.09
CA GLN A 117 0.77 9.83 -1.80
C GLN A 117 -0.01 9.06 -0.75
N TYR A 118 0.67 8.09 -0.14
CA TYR A 118 0.17 7.31 0.99
C TYR A 118 0.94 7.72 2.23
N ARG A 119 0.26 8.33 3.20
CA ARG A 119 0.84 8.56 4.53
C ARG A 119 0.86 7.22 5.27
N VAL A 120 2.01 6.91 5.87
CA VAL A 120 2.25 5.64 6.56
C VAL A 120 2.32 5.92 8.06
N LEU A 121 1.33 5.44 8.80
CA LEU A 121 1.27 5.53 10.25
C LEU A 121 2.30 4.57 10.86
N ASN A 122 3.28 5.13 11.56
CA ASN A 122 4.22 4.41 12.41
C ASN A 122 3.86 4.60 13.90
N LYS A 123 4.61 3.99 14.81
CA LYS A 123 4.30 3.93 16.25
C LYS A 123 3.97 5.27 16.91
N LYS A 124 4.68 6.37 16.59
CA LYS A 124 4.40 7.71 17.17
C LYS A 124 3.53 8.60 16.26
N CYS A 125 3.19 8.14 15.06
CA CYS A 125 2.31 8.86 14.15
C CYS A 125 0.87 8.72 14.64
N THR A 126 0.30 9.81 15.13
CA THR A 126 -1.07 9.84 15.65
C THR A 126 -1.96 10.62 14.70
N VAL A 127 -3.13 10.04 14.43
CA VAL A 127 -4.21 10.68 13.68
C VAL A 127 -5.33 10.94 14.69
N GLU A 128 -5.89 12.14 14.66
CA GLU A 128 -7.15 12.41 15.36
C GLU A 128 -8.05 13.19 14.40
N LEU A 129 -9.36 12.88 14.41
CA LEU A 129 -10.34 13.53 13.55
C LEU A 129 -9.92 13.54 12.06
N GLN A 130 -9.32 12.44 11.58
CA GLN A 130 -8.83 12.27 10.20
C GLN A 130 -7.70 13.24 9.81
N LYS A 131 -7.02 13.86 10.79
CA LYS A 131 -5.85 14.71 10.59
C LYS A 131 -4.65 14.12 11.33
N ILE A 132 -3.49 14.12 10.67
CA ILE A 132 -2.22 13.80 11.34
C ILE A 132 -1.92 14.94 12.30
N ILE A 133 -1.93 14.67 13.60
CA ILE A 133 -1.77 15.69 14.66
C ILE A 133 -0.30 15.82 15.08
N HIS A 134 0.45 14.72 14.99
CA HIS A 134 1.89 14.70 15.19
C HIS A 134 2.55 14.00 14.00
N GLU A 135 3.26 14.77 13.16
CA GLU A 135 4.04 14.21 12.04
C GLU A 135 5.32 13.48 12.47
N TYR A 136 5.63 13.48 13.77
CA TYR A 136 6.74 12.71 14.31
C TYR A 136 6.50 11.22 14.00
N ASP A 137 7.45 10.63 13.26
CA ASP A 137 7.48 9.25 12.80
C ASP A 137 6.46 8.85 11.71
N CYS A 138 5.70 9.77 11.12
CA CYS A 138 4.88 9.41 9.95
C CYS A 138 5.79 9.16 8.73
N GLY A 139 5.53 8.10 7.98
CA GLY A 139 6.16 7.84 6.70
C GLY A 139 5.34 8.30 5.51
N LEU A 140 5.93 8.17 4.34
CA LEU A 140 5.37 8.57 3.07
C LEU A 140 5.81 7.58 1.98
N LEU A 141 4.81 6.96 1.35
CA LEU A 141 4.98 6.12 0.18
C LEU A 141 4.38 6.84 -1.03
N LYS A 142 5.18 7.10 -2.05
CA LYS A 142 4.76 7.81 -3.27
C LYS A 142 4.90 6.93 -4.50
N PHE A 143 3.97 7.10 -5.42
CA PHE A 143 4.02 6.56 -6.77
C PHE A 143 3.66 7.68 -7.74
N THR A 144 4.54 7.98 -8.69
CA THR A 144 4.34 9.04 -9.68
C THR A 144 4.19 8.45 -11.07
N PHE A 145 3.11 8.84 -11.72
CA PHE A 145 2.66 8.34 -13.01
C PHE A 145 2.78 9.44 -14.05
N ASN A 146 3.20 9.06 -15.26
CA ASN A 146 3.23 9.96 -16.39
C ASN A 146 1.81 10.24 -16.91
N GLN A 147 1.70 11.04 -17.97
CA GLN A 147 0.41 11.38 -18.60
C GLN A 147 -0.37 10.16 -19.15
N GLU A 148 0.31 9.05 -19.43
CA GLU A 148 -0.29 7.80 -19.87
C GLU A 148 -0.81 6.94 -18.70
N GLY A 149 -0.59 7.41 -17.45
CA GLY A 149 -0.97 6.71 -16.24
C GLY A 149 -0.06 5.54 -15.87
N ILE A 150 1.15 5.49 -16.44
CA ILE A 150 2.16 4.47 -16.17
C ILE A 150 3.10 5.00 -15.08
N LEU A 151 3.32 4.20 -14.05
CA LEU A 151 4.29 4.48 -12.98
C LEU A 151 5.67 4.65 -13.61
N TYR A 152 6.39 5.73 -13.31
CA TYR A 152 7.77 5.90 -13.78
C TYR A 152 8.76 6.18 -12.64
N THR A 153 8.27 6.60 -11.47
CA THR A 153 9.10 6.78 -10.27
C THR A 153 8.27 6.74 -8.99
N GLY A 154 8.94 6.73 -7.85
CA GLY A 154 8.33 6.71 -6.54
C GLY A 154 9.37 6.86 -5.44
N THR A 155 8.91 7.09 -4.22
CA THR A 155 9.77 7.25 -3.05
C THR A 155 9.12 6.55 -1.87
N PHE A 156 9.92 5.90 -1.04
CA PHE A 156 9.47 5.45 0.27
C PHE A 156 10.36 6.04 1.36
N GLU A 157 9.74 6.76 2.28
CA GLU A 157 10.39 7.39 3.43
C GLU A 157 9.64 6.95 4.68
N LEU A 158 10.35 6.46 5.68
CA LEU A 158 9.76 6.13 6.98
C LEU A 158 10.76 6.50 8.06
N LYS A 159 10.41 7.48 8.90
CA LYS A 159 11.24 7.95 10.01
C LYS A 159 10.97 7.10 11.26
N GLU A 160 12.02 6.80 12.02
CA GLU A 160 11.98 6.10 13.31
C GLU A 160 11.93 7.06 14.50
#